data_AF-A0A4V1KSK2-F1
#
_entry.id   AF-A0A4V1KSK2-F1
#
_cell.length_a   1.000
_cell.length_b   1.000
_cell.length_c   1.000
_cell.angle_alpha   90.00
_cell.angle_beta   90.00
_cell.angle_gamma   90.00
#
_symmetry.space_group_name_H-M   'P 1'
#
loop_
_entity.id
_entity.type
_entity.pdbx_description
1 polymer ?
#
loop_
_entity_poly.entity_id
_entity_poly.type
_entity_poly.pdbx_seq_one_letter_code
_entity_poly.pdbx_strand_id
1 'polypeptide(L)'
;MIVNSYFWSIKVYTSQFSHKLVERFYWGDYTLEQFSRWKWYFKYRAALLQIKYPRYYIRTAWGPEPATRSKNTILKARIRAKKAKITQYSKKLKMAKDEWNELFPISENELYIKANQKIERLKRELNEMQIEIQSNSLTKN
;
A
#
# COMPACT_ATOMS: atom_id res chain seq x y z
N MET A 1 3.54 24.56 -7.91
CA MET A 1 4.23 23.73 -8.92
C MET A 1 4.48 22.35 -8.33
N ILE A 2 4.05 21.28 -9.00
CA ILE A 2 4.46 19.92 -8.63
C ILE A 2 5.93 19.83 -9.03
N VAL A 3 6.84 19.87 -8.04
CA VAL A 3 8.25 19.60 -8.32
C VAL A 3 8.33 18.10 -8.58
N ASN A 4 8.51 17.72 -9.84
CA ASN A 4 8.77 16.33 -10.20
C ASN A 4 10.15 15.97 -9.64
N SER A 5 10.16 15.31 -8.48
CA SER A 5 11.35 14.67 -7.92
C SER A 5 11.68 13.43 -8.75
N TYR A 6 12.97 13.10 -8.86
CA TYR A 6 13.49 11.91 -9.51
C TYR A 6 14.27 11.06 -8.52
N PHE A 7 14.24 9.74 -8.74
CA PHE A 7 14.98 8.79 -7.94
C PHE A 7 15.92 7.92 -8.78
N TRP A 8 16.98 7.44 -8.14
CA TRP A 8 17.80 6.32 -8.60
C TRP A 8 17.83 5.24 -7.52
N SER A 9 17.70 3.98 -7.92
CA SER A 9 17.83 2.85 -7.02
C SER A 9 18.66 1.75 -7.66
N ILE A 10 19.47 1.10 -6.82
CA ILE A 10 20.26 -0.08 -7.19
C ILE A 10 19.89 -1.17 -6.21
N LYS A 11 19.52 -2.34 -6.71
CA LYS A 11 19.18 -3.51 -5.90
C LYS A 11 20.02 -4.69 -6.36
N VAL A 12 20.67 -5.35 -5.42
CA VAL A 12 21.48 -6.54 -5.67
C VAL A 12 20.70 -7.76 -5.22
N TYR A 13 20.52 -8.71 -6.12
CA TYR A 13 19.80 -9.95 -5.91
C TYR A 13 20.72 -11.15 -6.09
N THR A 14 20.54 -12.19 -5.28
CA THR A 14 21.34 -13.42 -5.40
C THR A 14 21.26 -14.10 -6.76
N SER A 15 20.12 -13.97 -7.46
CA SER A 15 19.95 -14.39 -8.85
C SER A 15 18.88 -13.52 -9.51
N GLN A 16 18.81 -13.52 -10.84
CA GLN A 16 17.79 -12.79 -11.60
C GLN A 16 16.37 -13.22 -11.22
N PHE A 17 16.18 -14.50 -10.88
CA PHE A 17 14.88 -15.08 -10.50
C PHE A 17 14.72 -15.24 -8.99
N SER A 18 15.84 -15.35 -8.24
CA SER A 18 15.81 -15.40 -6.78
C SER A 18 15.62 -14.00 -6.21
N HIS A 19 14.46 -13.74 -5.62
CA HIS A 19 14.11 -12.45 -5.02
C HIS A 19 14.82 -12.15 -3.69
N LYS A 20 15.83 -12.94 -3.27
CA LYS A 20 16.60 -12.64 -2.06
C LYS A 20 17.46 -11.40 -2.29
N LEU A 21 17.00 -10.29 -1.72
CA LEU A 21 17.68 -9.00 -1.73
C LEU A 21 18.92 -9.07 -0.81
N VAL A 22 20.08 -8.72 -1.35
CA VAL A 22 21.35 -8.69 -0.62
C VAL A 22 21.65 -7.27 -0.15
N GLU A 23 21.61 -6.31 -1.07
CA GLU A 23 21.99 -4.93 -0.80
C GLU A 23 21.13 -3.98 -1.64
N ARG A 24 20.81 -2.80 -1.09
CA ARG A 24 20.01 -1.78 -1.75
C ARG A 24 20.59 -0.39 -1.51
N PHE A 25 20.74 0.36 -2.59
CA PHE A 25 20.97 1.81 -2.55
C PHE A 25 19.75 2.55 -3.10
N TYR A 26 19.45 3.69 -2.49
CA TYR A 26 18.37 4.57 -2.89
C TYR A 26 18.81 6.02 -2.77
N TRP A 27 18.53 6.79 -3.81
CA TRP A 27 18.75 8.22 -3.92
C TRP A 27 17.45 8.82 -4.44
N GLY A 28 16.82 9.71 -3.67
CA GLY A 28 15.56 10.37 -4.01
C GLY A 28 15.65 11.89 -3.84
N ASP A 29 14.53 12.59 -4.02
CA ASP A 29 14.43 14.05 -3.82
C ASP A 29 15.32 14.89 -4.75
N TYR A 30 15.65 14.38 -5.95
CA TYR A 30 16.44 15.13 -6.93
C TYR A 30 15.57 15.87 -7.93
N THR A 31 15.97 17.10 -8.28
CA THR A 31 15.45 17.73 -9.50
C THR A 31 15.98 17.01 -10.75
N LEU A 32 15.30 17.15 -11.89
CA LEU A 32 15.75 16.55 -13.15
C LEU A 32 17.19 16.95 -13.53
N GLU A 33 17.55 18.21 -13.26
CA GLU A 33 18.88 18.75 -13.53
C GLU A 33 19.94 18.10 -12.65
N GLN A 34 19.70 18.05 -11.33
CA GLN A 34 20.59 17.36 -10.40
C GLN A 34 20.73 15.89 -10.77
N PHE A 35 19.63 15.22 -11.07
CA PHE A 35 19.61 13.82 -11.47
C PHE A 35 20.47 13.57 -12.72
N SER A 36 20.33 14.43 -13.74
CA SER A 36 21.11 14.34 -14.98
C SER A 36 22.59 14.57 -14.73
N ARG A 37 22.94 15.56 -13.89
CA ARG A 37 24.32 15.85 -13.49
C ARG A 37 24.99 14.69 -12.76
N TRP A 38 24.25 14.01 -11.87
CA TRP A 38 24.77 12.90 -11.05
C TRP A 38 24.59 11.51 -11.68
N LYS A 39 24.02 11.42 -12.89
CA LYS A 39 23.76 10.14 -13.58
C LYS A 39 25.00 9.26 -13.70
N TRP A 40 26.17 9.86 -13.97
CA TRP A 40 27.44 9.14 -14.06
C TRP A 40 27.83 8.48 -12.73
N TYR A 41 27.60 9.17 -11.61
CA TYR A 41 27.93 8.68 -10.27
C TYR A 41 27.07 7.46 -9.92
N PHE A 42 25.78 7.49 -10.24
CA PHE A 42 24.91 6.34 -10.00
C PHE A 42 25.32 5.10 -10.81
N LYS A 43 25.75 5.29 -12.07
CA LYS A 43 26.31 4.21 -12.89
C LYS A 43 27.62 3.68 -12.30
N TYR A 44 28.50 4.56 -11.84
CA TYR A 44 29.74 4.19 -11.17
C TYR A 44 29.47 3.34 -9.92
N ARG A 45 28.52 3.73 -9.08
CA ARG A 45 28.11 2.95 -7.89
C ARG A 45 27.55 1.57 -8.27
N ALA A 46 26.79 1.47 -9.36
CA ALA A 46 26.31 0.18 -9.87
C ALA A 46 27.46 -0.72 -10.34
N ALA A 47 28.46 -0.16 -11.02
CA ALA A 47 29.63 -0.90 -11.47
C ALA A 47 30.47 -1.42 -10.29
N LEU A 48 30.66 -0.62 -9.23
CA LEU A 48 31.32 -1.08 -8.02
C LEU A 48 30.61 -2.28 -7.37
N LEU A 49 29.28 -2.28 -7.39
CA LEU A 49 28.50 -3.42 -6.89
C LEU A 49 28.65 -4.65 -7.79
N GLN A 50 28.80 -4.46 -9.09
CA GLN A 50 29.06 -5.57 -10.04
C GLN A 50 30.40 -6.22 -9.75
N ILE A 51 31.42 -5.42 -9.41
CA ILE A 51 32.74 -5.92 -9.01
C ILE A 51 32.67 -6.65 -7.66
N LYS A 52 31.96 -6.06 -6.67
CA LYS A 52 31.77 -6.66 -5.34
C LYS A 52 31.00 -7.98 -5.39
N TYR A 53 30.01 -8.08 -6.29
CA TYR A 53 29.13 -9.23 -6.43
C TYR A 53 29.06 -9.75 -7.88
N PRO A 54 30.14 -10.39 -8.38
CA PRO A 54 30.27 -10.72 -9.79
C PRO A 54 29.23 -11.73 -10.29
N ARG A 55 28.70 -12.59 -9.42
CA ARG A 55 27.69 -13.61 -9.75
C ARG A 55 26.24 -13.18 -9.48
N TYR A 56 26.04 -12.00 -8.89
CA TYR A 56 24.72 -11.53 -8.50
C TYR A 56 24.08 -10.71 -9.59
N TYR A 57 22.76 -10.64 -9.54
CA TYR A 57 21.98 -9.83 -10.47
C TYR A 57 21.78 -8.43 -9.90
N ILE A 58 22.26 -7.42 -10.64
CA ILE A 58 22.14 -6.02 -10.24
C ILE A 58 21.05 -5.37 -11.08
N ARG A 59 20.02 -4.87 -10.39
CA ARG A 59 18.92 -4.14 -10.99
C ARG A 59 19.04 -2.67 -10.67
N THR A 60 19.23 -1.86 -11.71
CA THR A 60 19.10 -0.40 -11.63
C THR A 60 17.71 0.03 -12.04
N ALA A 61 17.10 0.94 -11.30
CA ALA A 61 15.82 1.56 -11.67
C ALA A 61 15.84 3.05 -11.34
N TRP A 62 15.31 3.87 -12.23
CA TRP A 62 15.21 5.31 -12.07
C TRP A 62 13.95 5.83 -12.75
N GLY A 63 13.55 7.05 -12.38
CA GLY A 63 12.37 7.70 -12.95
C GLY A 63 11.87 8.81 -12.05
N PRO A 64 10.69 9.39 -12.37
CA PRO A 64 10.01 10.28 -11.44
C PRO A 64 9.68 9.53 -10.16
N GLU A 65 9.91 10.16 -9.03
CA GLU A 65 9.60 9.60 -7.73
C GLU A 65 8.10 9.32 -7.68
N PRO A 66 7.69 8.06 -7.38
CA PRO A 66 6.28 7.77 -7.26
C PRO A 66 5.73 8.69 -6.18
N ALA A 67 4.60 9.34 -6.45
CA ALA A 67 3.94 10.18 -5.47
C ALA A 67 3.78 9.36 -4.18
N THR A 68 4.62 9.65 -3.18
CA THR A 68 4.59 8.94 -1.90
C THR A 68 3.25 9.30 -1.31
N ARG A 69 2.30 8.36 -1.39
CA ARG A 69 1.00 8.53 -0.75
C ARG A 69 1.31 8.70 0.73
N SER A 70 1.11 9.93 1.23
CA SER A 70 1.21 10.21 2.66
C SER A 70 0.45 9.14 3.43
N LYS A 71 0.96 8.71 4.59
CA LYS A 71 0.29 7.73 5.46
C LYS A 71 -1.20 8.07 5.64
N ASN A 72 -1.52 9.36 5.75
CA ASN A 72 -2.90 9.86 5.83
C ASN A 72 -3.72 9.60 4.55
N THR A 73 -3.14 9.76 3.36
CA THR A 73 -3.84 9.46 2.10
C THR A 73 -4.11 7.96 1.93
N ILE A 74 -3.16 7.11 2.37
CA ILE A 74 -3.35 5.65 2.39
C ILE A 74 -4.46 5.29 3.37
N LEU A 75 -4.44 5.85 4.58
CA LEU A 75 -5.43 5.58 5.62
C LEU A 75 -6.84 6.04 5.19
N LYS A 76 -6.96 7.23 4.58
CA LYS A 76 -8.21 7.72 3.97
C LYS A 76 -8.74 6.77 2.89
N ALA A 77 -7.87 6.24 2.03
CA ALA A 77 -8.27 5.27 1.01
C ALA A 77 -8.76 3.95 1.63
N ARG A 78 -8.09 3.46 2.70
CA ARG A 78 -8.52 2.26 3.44
C ARG A 78 -9.88 2.46 4.11
N ILE A 79 -10.13 3.61 4.74
CA ILE A 79 -11.44 3.93 5.32
C ILE A 79 -12.53 3.93 4.24
N ARG A 80 -12.29 4.58 3.10
CA ARG A 80 -13.24 4.57 1.98
C ARG A 80 -13.56 3.15 1.53
N ALA A 81 -12.53 2.31 1.36
CA ALA A 81 -12.71 0.91 0.98
C ALA A 81 -13.51 0.11 2.02
N LYS A 82 -13.31 0.35 3.32
CA LYS A 82 -14.10 -0.28 4.38
C LYS A 82 -15.55 0.18 4.39
N LYS A 83 -15.81 1.48 4.24
CA LYS A 83 -17.18 2.01 4.10
C LYS A 83 -17.92 1.34 2.96
N ALA A 84 -17.29 1.26 1.78
CA ALA A 84 -17.87 0.60 0.61
C ALA A 84 -18.20 -0.88 0.89
N LYS A 85 -17.30 -1.62 1.55
CA LYS A 85 -17.55 -3.01 1.96
C LYS A 85 -18.72 -3.13 2.93
N ILE A 86 -18.80 -2.27 3.94
CA ILE A 86 -19.92 -2.27 4.89
C ILE A 86 -21.23 -2.06 4.13
N THR A 87 -21.32 -1.04 3.28
CA THR A 87 -22.52 -0.78 2.46
C THR A 87 -22.89 -1.98 1.59
N GLN A 88 -21.91 -2.60 0.94
CA GLN A 88 -22.13 -3.77 0.09
C GLN A 88 -22.69 -4.96 0.88
N TYR A 89 -22.07 -5.30 2.02
CA TYR A 89 -22.54 -6.42 2.84
C TYR A 89 -23.88 -6.12 3.51
N SER A 90 -24.10 -4.90 4.00
CA SER A 90 -25.39 -4.47 4.54
C SER A 90 -26.51 -4.54 3.51
N LYS A 91 -26.26 -4.12 2.26
CA LYS A 91 -27.25 -4.23 1.18
C LYS A 91 -27.59 -5.69 0.88
N LYS A 92 -26.56 -6.54 0.74
CA LYS A 92 -26.76 -7.98 0.51
C LYS A 92 -27.53 -8.66 1.64
N LEU A 93 -27.20 -8.32 2.88
CA LEU A 93 -27.85 -8.89 4.06
C LEU A 93 -29.30 -8.43 4.19
N LYS A 94 -29.58 -7.15 3.84
CA LYS A 94 -30.95 -6.65 3.74
C LYS A 94 -31.75 -7.41 2.68
N MET A 95 -31.19 -7.59 1.48
CA MET A 95 -31.86 -8.37 0.43
C MET A 95 -32.14 -9.81 0.88
N ALA A 96 -31.16 -10.47 1.49
CA ALA A 96 -31.35 -11.83 2.02
C ALA A 96 -32.44 -11.91 3.09
N LYS A 97 -32.60 -10.85 3.90
CA LYS A 97 -33.68 -10.73 4.89
C LYS A 97 -35.04 -10.50 4.24
N ASP A 98 -35.09 -9.66 3.21
CA ASP A 98 -36.33 -9.30 2.51
C ASP A 98 -36.85 -10.46 1.63
N GLU A 99 -35.94 -11.27 1.06
CA GLU A 99 -36.25 -12.45 0.22
C GLU A 99 -36.40 -13.75 1.03
N TRP A 100 -36.40 -13.68 2.36
CA TRP A 100 -36.40 -14.85 3.23
C TRP A 100 -37.79 -15.52 3.28
N ASN A 101 -37.89 -16.71 2.71
CA ASN A 101 -39.14 -17.48 2.63
C ASN A 101 -39.05 -18.85 3.34
N GLU A 102 -38.04 -19.08 4.17
CA GLU A 102 -37.90 -20.34 4.91
C GLU A 102 -38.77 -20.36 6.17
N LEU A 103 -39.11 -21.56 6.63
CA LEU A 103 -39.96 -21.80 7.80
C LEU A 103 -39.34 -21.27 9.10
N PHE A 104 -38.00 -21.25 9.19
CA PHE A 104 -37.26 -20.79 10.36
C PHE A 104 -36.87 -19.32 10.24
N PRO A 105 -36.79 -18.57 11.35
CA PRO A 105 -36.34 -17.18 11.32
C PRO A 105 -34.91 -17.04 10.79
N ILE A 106 -34.68 -16.08 9.89
CA ILE A 106 -33.33 -15.79 9.35
C ILE A 106 -32.29 -15.45 10.43
N SER A 107 -32.75 -14.97 11.60
CA SER A 107 -31.88 -14.69 12.75
C SER A 107 -31.15 -15.92 13.28
N GLU A 108 -31.70 -17.11 13.07
CA GLU A 108 -31.11 -18.39 13.50
C GLU A 108 -30.20 -18.99 12.42
N ASN A 109 -30.24 -18.47 11.20
CA ASN A 109 -29.41 -18.97 10.11
C ASN A 109 -27.93 -18.65 10.35
N GLU A 110 -27.09 -19.70 10.34
CA GLU A 110 -25.66 -19.58 10.64
C GLU A 110 -24.92 -18.64 9.68
N LEU A 111 -25.28 -18.64 8.40
CA LEU A 111 -24.66 -17.76 7.39
C LEU A 111 -25.04 -16.30 7.63
N TYR A 112 -26.28 -16.04 8.02
CA TYR A 112 -26.76 -14.70 8.37
C TYR A 112 -26.04 -14.16 9.61
N ILE A 113 -25.89 -14.98 10.65
CA ILE A 113 -25.13 -14.63 11.87
C ILE A 113 -23.68 -14.31 11.52
N LYS A 114 -23.00 -15.18 10.76
CA LYS A 114 -21.61 -14.96 10.31
C LYS A 114 -21.47 -13.69 9.48
N ALA A 115 -22.44 -13.39 8.61
CA ALA A 115 -22.44 -12.18 7.81
C ALA A 115 -22.60 -10.91 8.67
N ASN A 116 -23.48 -10.94 9.68
CA ASN A 116 -23.63 -9.85 10.65
C ASN A 116 -22.35 -9.64 11.47
N GLN A 117 -21.75 -10.70 12.00
CA GLN A 117 -20.48 -10.63 12.72
C GLN A 117 -19.36 -10.02 11.86
N LYS A 118 -19.33 -10.36 10.57
CA LYS A 118 -18.38 -9.77 9.61
C LYS A 118 -18.59 -8.27 9.42
N ILE A 119 -19.84 -7.81 9.34
CA ILE A 119 -20.16 -6.38 9.27
C ILE A 119 -19.71 -5.68 10.54
N GLU A 120 -20.01 -6.23 11.72
CA GLU A 120 -19.62 -5.63 13.00
C GLU A 120 -18.10 -5.58 13.17
N ARG A 121 -17.37 -6.61 12.74
CA ARG A 121 -15.90 -6.56 12.67
C ARG A 121 -15.42 -5.42 11.78
N LEU A 122 -16.00 -5.26 10.58
CA LEU A 122 -15.62 -4.18 9.67
C LEU A 122 -15.91 -2.78 10.24
N LYS A 123 -17.00 -2.62 11.00
CA LYS A 123 -17.34 -1.37 11.70
C LYS A 123 -16.33 -1.04 12.80
N ARG A 124 -15.94 -2.01 13.62
CA ARG A 124 -14.90 -1.83 14.65
C ARG A 124 -13.57 -1.38 14.04
N GLU A 125 -13.08 -2.11 13.04
CA GLU A 125 -11.85 -1.76 12.33
C GLU A 125 -11.93 -0.37 11.66
N LEU A 126 -13.11 0.04 11.19
CA LEU A 126 -13.31 1.36 10.63
C LEU A 126 -13.22 2.45 11.70
N ASN A 127 -13.81 2.22 12.88
CA ASN A 127 -13.76 3.18 13.99
C ASN A 127 -12.33 3.40 14.46
N GLU A 128 -11.56 2.32 14.63
CA GLU A 128 -10.13 2.37 14.97
C GLU A 128 -9.34 3.23 13.96
N MET A 129 -9.56 3.02 12.66
CA MET A 129 -8.89 3.81 11.61
C MET A 129 -9.31 5.29 11.61
N GLN A 130 -10.55 5.61 12.01
CA GLN A 130 -11.01 6.99 12.11
C GLN A 130 -10.37 7.70 13.31
N ILE A 131 -10.28 7.03 14.46
CA ILE A 131 -9.58 7.51 15.64
C ILE A 131 -8.10 7.77 15.30
N GLU A 132 -7.46 6.86 14.57
CA GLU A 132 -6.07 7.01 14.11
C GLU A 132 -5.87 8.23 13.19
N ILE A 133 -6.83 8.53 12.30
CA ILE A 133 -6.75 9.77 11.49
C ILE A 133 -6.88 11.01 12.35
N GLN A 134 -7.80 10.99 13.31
CA GLN A 134 -8.07 12.14 14.16
C GLN A 134 -6.88 12.46 15.07
N SER A 135 -6.26 11.44 15.68
CA SER A 135 -5.04 11.62 16.48
C SER A 135 -3.88 12.18 15.66
N ASN A 136 -3.64 11.63 14.46
CA ASN A 136 -2.60 12.11 13.53
C ASN A 136 -2.83 13.54 13.02
N SER A 137 -4.05 14.07 13.12
CA SER A 137 -4.36 15.47 12.77
C SER A 137 -4.10 16.44 13.92
N LEU A 138 -4.23 15.99 15.17
CA LEU A 138 -3.99 16.78 16.38
C LEU A 138 -2.50 16.97 16.67
N THR A 139 -1.66 15.97 16.36
CA THR A 139 -0.20 16.03 16.57
C THR A 139 0.55 16.91 15.56
N LYS A 140 -0.15 17.54 14.60
CA LYS A 140 0.44 18.38 13.54
C LYS A 140 0.19 19.89 13.73
N ASN A 141 -0.52 20.27 14.79
CA ASN A 141 -0.65 21.65 15.26
C ASN A 141 0.29 21.85 16.45
#